data_AF-E5YDJ3-F1
#
_entry.id   AF-E5YDJ3-F1
#
_cell.length_a   1.000
_cell.length_b   1.000
_cell.length_c   1.000
_cell.angle_alpha   90.00
_cell.angle_beta   90.00
_cell.angle_gamma   90.00
#
_symmetry.space_group_name_H-M   'P 1'
#
loop_
_entity.id
_entity.type
_entity.pdbx_description
1 polymer ?
#
loop_
_entity_poly.entity_id
_entity_poly.type
_entity_poly.pdbx_seq_one_letter_code
_entity_poly.pdbx_strand_id
1 'polypeptide(L)'
;MCDVTQQEVSDELERALLLKQTAEEYIDIAEGINNTVRDRLEEERDIGPDSNRWVSLDDIPFGEEALRVKSEQSNIDTSIQVLEDIADGKIPDADVVEKFQEVVEDLNNIEGTLQDVSAEEVIKASQAPNDDDFYHGHDEEFDEEED
;
A
#
# COMPACT_ATOMS: atom_id res chain seq x y z
N MET A 1 -21.24 -29.98 2.87
CA MET A 1 -20.23 -29.28 2.06
C MET A 1 -20.82 -27.91 1.81
N CYS A 2 -20.12 -26.84 2.18
CA CYS A 2 -20.47 -25.51 1.69
C CYS A 2 -19.98 -25.48 0.25
N ASP A 3 -20.91 -25.46 -0.69
CA ASP A 3 -20.58 -25.23 -2.10
C ASP A 3 -20.18 -23.76 -2.24
N VAL A 4 -19.05 -23.50 -2.89
CA VAL A 4 -18.63 -22.13 -3.24
C VAL A 4 -19.53 -21.63 -4.36
N THR A 5 -20.19 -20.51 -4.13
CA THR A 5 -21.09 -19.88 -5.09
C THR A 5 -20.33 -18.93 -6.02
N GLN A 6 -20.85 -18.70 -7.22
CA GLN A 6 -20.28 -17.69 -8.13
C GLN A 6 -20.31 -16.27 -7.52
N GLN A 7 -21.25 -16.01 -6.60
CA GLN A 7 -21.27 -14.75 -5.88
C GLN A 7 -20.05 -14.62 -4.97
N GLU A 8 -19.74 -15.65 -4.16
CA GLU A 8 -18.56 -15.64 -3.29
C GLU A 8 -17.25 -15.48 -4.08
N VAL A 9 -17.13 -16.11 -5.24
CA VAL A 9 -15.98 -15.94 -6.14
C VAL A 9 -15.89 -14.50 -6.65
N SER A 10 -17.02 -13.91 -7.02
CA SER A 10 -17.07 -12.53 -7.51
C SER A 10 -16.73 -11.51 -6.41
N ASP A 11 -17.22 -11.74 -5.20
CA ASP A 11 -16.98 -10.88 -4.04
C ASP A 11 -15.48 -10.91 -3.65
N GLU A 12 -14.87 -12.09 -3.60
CA GLU A 12 -13.43 -12.20 -3.32
C GLU A 12 -12.57 -11.68 -4.48
N LEU A 13 -13.03 -11.76 -5.73
CA LEU A 13 -12.33 -11.16 -6.87
C LEU A 13 -12.33 -9.64 -6.78
N GLU A 14 -13.48 -9.03 -6.45
CA GLU A 14 -13.56 -7.58 -6.20
C GLU A 14 -12.63 -7.17 -5.05
N ARG A 15 -12.63 -7.93 -3.95
CA ARG A 15 -11.74 -7.70 -2.82
C ARG A 15 -10.26 -7.80 -3.23
N ALA A 16 -9.88 -8.82 -4.00
CA ALA A 16 -8.50 -8.99 -4.46
C ALA A 16 -8.03 -7.83 -5.35
N LEU A 17 -8.91 -7.32 -6.22
CA LEU A 17 -8.63 -6.14 -7.06
C LEU A 17 -8.48 -4.86 -6.23
N LEU A 18 -9.28 -4.68 -5.17
CA LEU A 18 -9.14 -3.55 -4.24
C LEU A 18 -7.83 -3.63 -3.44
N LEU A 19 -7.45 -4.83 -2.98
CA LEU A 19 -6.16 -5.05 -2.31
C LEU A 19 -4.99 -4.78 -3.25
N LYS A 20 -5.10 -5.19 -4.52
CA LYS A 20 -4.11 -4.88 -5.56
C LYS A 20 -3.91 -3.38 -5.73
N GLN A 21 -5.02 -2.65 -5.90
CA GLN A 21 -4.99 -1.20 -6.08
C GLN A 21 -4.34 -0.50 -4.87
N THR A 22 -4.74 -0.89 -3.66
CA THR A 22 -4.18 -0.35 -2.41
C THR A 22 -2.68 -0.63 -2.32
N ALA A 23 -2.24 -1.84 -2.64
CA ALA A 23 -0.84 -2.23 -2.62
C ALA A 23 -0.01 -1.43 -3.65
N GLU A 24 -0.50 -1.31 -4.89
CA GLU A 24 0.13 -0.51 -5.95
C GLU A 24 0.28 0.95 -5.54
N GLU A 25 -0.78 1.56 -5.05
CA GLU A 25 -0.75 2.98 -4.65
C GLU A 25 0.18 3.22 -3.46
N TYR A 26 0.14 2.33 -2.45
CA TYR A 26 1.07 2.39 -1.34
C TYR A 26 2.53 2.30 -1.79
N ILE A 27 2.85 1.35 -2.68
CA ILE A 27 4.19 1.18 -3.22
C ILE A 27 4.65 2.45 -3.94
N ASP A 28 3.82 3.01 -4.81
CA ASP A 28 4.16 4.21 -5.57
C ASP A 28 4.48 5.41 -4.64
N ILE A 29 3.67 5.60 -3.59
CA ILE A 29 3.90 6.65 -2.59
C ILE A 29 5.18 6.38 -1.80
N ALA A 30 5.33 5.16 -1.29
CA ALA A 30 6.49 4.78 -0.49
C ALA A 30 7.77 4.92 -1.31
N GLU A 31 7.78 4.50 -2.58
CA GLU A 31 8.92 4.70 -3.48
C GLU A 31 9.21 6.17 -3.76
N GLY A 32 8.17 7.01 -3.93
CA GLY A 32 8.34 8.45 -4.08
C GLY A 32 9.04 9.09 -2.87
N ILE A 33 8.59 8.74 -1.67
CA ILE A 33 9.21 9.17 -0.40
C ILE A 33 10.64 8.62 -0.30
N ASN A 34 10.84 7.33 -0.59
CA ASN A 34 12.13 6.65 -0.51
C ASN A 34 13.17 7.30 -1.41
N ASN A 35 12.80 7.58 -2.66
CA ASN A 35 13.68 8.24 -3.62
C ASN A 35 14.04 9.66 -3.14
N THR A 36 13.05 10.44 -2.66
CA THR A 36 13.29 11.80 -2.15
C THR A 36 14.25 11.81 -0.95
N VAL A 37 14.07 10.88 -0.01
CA VAL A 37 14.94 10.78 1.18
C VAL A 37 16.34 10.29 0.80
N ARG A 38 16.43 9.32 -0.13
CA ARG A 38 17.72 8.85 -0.63
C ARG A 38 18.51 9.99 -1.28
N ASP A 39 17.88 10.75 -2.18
CA ASP A 39 18.54 11.87 -2.86
C ASP A 39 19.06 12.91 -1.84
N ARG A 40 18.27 13.22 -0.80
CA ARG A 40 18.70 14.12 0.28
C ARG A 40 19.89 13.56 1.06
N LEU A 41 19.85 12.29 1.46
CA LEU A 41 20.92 11.64 2.21
C LEU A 41 22.21 11.51 1.38
N GLU A 42 22.09 11.30 0.08
CA GLU A 42 23.22 11.26 -0.84
C GLU A 42 23.90 12.64 -0.94
N GLU A 43 23.13 13.73 -1.05
CA GLU A 43 23.64 15.10 -0.99
C GLU A 43 24.30 15.41 0.36
N GLU A 44 23.64 15.09 1.48
CA GLU A 44 24.15 15.36 2.83
C GLU A 44 25.44 14.59 3.15
N ARG A 45 25.59 13.37 2.61
CA ARG A 45 26.74 12.50 2.87
C ARG A 45 27.84 12.61 1.80
N ASP A 46 27.71 13.52 0.83
CA ASP A 46 28.60 13.68 -0.34
C ASP A 46 28.83 12.34 -1.06
N ILE A 47 27.77 11.53 -1.12
CA ILE A 47 27.74 10.25 -1.82
C ILE A 47 27.31 10.60 -3.25
N GLY A 48 28.28 10.82 -4.12
CA GLY A 48 27.99 11.03 -5.53
C GLY A 48 27.29 9.81 -6.18
N PRO A 49 26.66 9.98 -7.34
CA PRO A 49 25.93 8.92 -8.06
C PRO A 49 26.80 7.70 -8.46
N ASP A 50 28.13 7.84 -8.43
CA ASP A 50 29.12 6.79 -8.70
C ASP A 50 29.73 6.18 -7.41
N SER A 51 29.21 6.55 -6.23
CA SER A 51 29.75 6.09 -4.94
C SER A 51 29.19 4.73 -4.56
N ASN A 52 30.07 3.78 -4.24
CA ASN A 52 29.69 2.45 -3.71
C ASN A 52 29.09 2.50 -2.28
N ARG A 53 28.76 3.67 -1.74
CA ARG A 53 28.12 3.83 -0.43
C ARG A 53 26.62 3.85 -0.62
N TRP A 54 25.96 2.76 -0.25
CA TRP A 54 24.51 2.61 -0.38
C TRP A 54 23.81 3.21 0.85
N VAL A 55 22.69 3.88 0.64
CA VAL A 55 21.77 4.28 1.72
C VAL A 55 21.06 3.02 2.21
N SER A 56 21.09 2.74 3.53
CA SER A 56 20.39 1.58 4.09
C SER A 56 18.89 1.77 4.02
N LEU A 57 18.12 0.68 3.91
CA LEU A 57 16.66 0.75 4.03
C LEU A 57 16.22 1.23 5.41
N ASP A 58 17.02 0.98 6.46
CA ASP A 58 16.76 1.52 7.81
C ASP A 58 16.83 3.04 7.87
N ASP A 59 17.60 3.67 6.96
CA ASP A 59 17.72 5.13 6.86
C ASP A 59 16.57 5.72 6.01
N ILE A 60 15.74 4.87 5.38
CA ILE A 60 14.69 5.26 4.44
C ILE A 60 13.30 4.95 5.05
N PRO A 61 12.45 5.96 5.28
CA PRO A 61 11.12 5.74 5.83
C PRO A 61 10.27 4.91 4.87
N PHE A 62 9.68 3.80 5.34
CA PHE A 62 8.94 2.81 4.53
C PHE A 62 9.80 1.93 3.60
N GLY A 63 11.13 1.91 3.78
CA GLY A 63 12.02 1.09 2.96
C GLY A 63 11.72 -0.42 3.05
N GLU A 64 11.56 -0.94 4.27
CA GLU A 64 11.25 -2.36 4.50
C GLU A 64 9.79 -2.68 4.20
N GLU A 65 8.88 -1.77 4.54
CA GLU A 65 7.44 -1.89 4.35
C GLU A 65 7.07 -1.92 2.86
N ALA A 66 7.68 -1.06 2.03
CA ALA A 66 7.49 -1.09 0.59
C ALA A 66 7.93 -2.42 -0.04
N LEU A 67 9.03 -3.00 0.46
CA LEU A 67 9.48 -4.32 -0.01
C LEU A 67 8.53 -5.44 0.42
N ARG A 68 7.98 -5.38 1.64
CA ARG A 68 6.98 -6.35 2.10
C ARG A 68 5.73 -6.30 1.23
N VAL A 69 5.19 -5.09 0.96
CA VAL A 69 4.00 -4.95 0.10
C VAL A 69 4.29 -5.38 -1.35
N LYS A 70 5.48 -5.10 -1.88
CA LYS A 70 5.91 -5.63 -3.19
C LYS A 70 5.97 -7.15 -3.25
N SER A 71 6.39 -7.80 -2.16
CA SER A 71 6.38 -9.26 -2.08
C SER A 71 4.96 -9.81 -2.15
N GLU A 72 4.01 -9.15 -1.49
CA GLU A 72 2.59 -9.54 -1.50
C GLU A 72 1.91 -9.32 -2.85
N GLN A 73 2.41 -8.41 -3.68
CA GLN A 73 1.85 -8.13 -5.01
C GLN A 73 1.76 -9.38 -5.90
N SER A 74 2.79 -10.24 -5.87
CA SER A 74 2.78 -11.50 -6.62
C SER A 74 1.74 -12.49 -6.08
N ASN A 75 1.46 -12.46 -4.78
CA ASN A 75 0.43 -13.29 -4.16
C ASN A 75 -0.96 -12.79 -4.57
N ILE A 76 -1.16 -11.47 -4.59
CA ILE A 76 -2.42 -10.86 -5.07
C ILE A 76 -2.71 -11.27 -6.52
N ASP A 77 -1.74 -11.15 -7.41
CA ASP A 77 -1.90 -11.53 -8.82
C ASP A 77 -2.23 -13.03 -8.97
N THR A 78 -1.62 -13.88 -8.15
CA THR A 78 -1.91 -15.32 -8.15
C THR A 78 -3.33 -15.59 -7.67
N SER A 79 -3.75 -14.95 -6.58
CA SER A 79 -5.12 -15.06 -6.04
C SER A 79 -6.18 -14.61 -7.03
N ILE A 80 -5.96 -13.50 -7.73
CA ILE A 80 -6.85 -13.02 -8.81
C ILE A 80 -6.96 -14.08 -9.91
N GLN A 81 -5.83 -14.60 -10.39
CA GLN A 81 -5.83 -15.59 -11.46
C GLN A 81 -6.59 -16.87 -11.07
N VAL A 82 -6.44 -17.33 -9.82
CA VAL A 82 -7.16 -18.51 -9.32
C VAL A 82 -8.66 -18.24 -9.24
N LEU A 83 -9.09 -17.07 -8.77
CA LEU A 83 -10.52 -16.70 -8.71
C LEU A 83 -11.13 -16.60 -10.11
N GLU A 84 -10.41 -16.01 -11.08
CA GLU A 84 -10.82 -16.01 -12.48
C GLU A 84 -10.94 -17.43 -13.05
N ASP A 85 -9.99 -18.32 -12.72
CA ASP A 85 -10.02 -19.70 -13.18
C ASP A 85 -11.18 -20.51 -12.56
N ILE A 86 -11.56 -20.21 -11.31
CA ILE A 86 -12.76 -20.76 -10.68
C ILE A 86 -14.01 -20.22 -11.39
N ALA A 87 -14.09 -18.91 -11.65
CA ALA A 87 -15.24 -18.28 -12.31
C ALA A 87 -15.45 -18.80 -13.74
N ASP A 88 -14.36 -19.04 -14.46
CA ASP A 88 -14.34 -19.60 -15.82
C ASP A 88 -14.61 -21.12 -15.86
N GLY A 89 -14.68 -21.79 -14.70
CA GLY A 89 -14.84 -23.25 -14.61
C GLY A 89 -13.63 -24.04 -15.13
N LYS A 90 -12.43 -23.46 -15.06
CA LYS A 90 -11.17 -24.13 -15.41
C LYS A 90 -10.63 -25.00 -14.27
N ILE A 91 -11.04 -24.70 -13.03
CA ILE A 91 -10.72 -25.53 -11.86
C ILE A 91 -11.73 -26.68 -11.76
N PRO A 92 -11.28 -27.93 -11.55
CA PRO A 92 -12.18 -29.06 -11.32
C PRO A 92 -13.05 -28.84 -10.10
N ASP A 93 -14.35 -29.17 -10.17
CA ASP A 93 -15.30 -29.00 -9.04
C ASP A 93 -14.81 -29.60 -7.72
N ALA A 94 -14.04 -30.69 -7.78
CA ALA A 94 -13.46 -31.36 -6.61
C ALA A 94 -12.42 -30.49 -5.86
N ASP A 95 -11.77 -29.56 -6.57
CA ASP A 95 -10.68 -28.72 -6.08
C ASP A 95 -11.13 -27.28 -5.82
N VAL A 96 -12.30 -26.86 -6.33
CA VAL A 96 -12.82 -25.48 -6.21
C VAL A 96 -12.85 -25.00 -4.76
N VAL A 97 -13.36 -25.83 -3.84
CA VAL A 97 -13.48 -25.45 -2.42
C VAL A 97 -12.10 -25.25 -1.79
N GLU A 98 -11.14 -26.13 -2.08
CA GLU A 98 -9.77 -26.04 -1.56
C GLU A 98 -9.09 -24.78 -2.10
N LYS A 99 -9.10 -24.60 -3.42
CA LYS A 99 -8.47 -23.46 -4.09
C LYS A 99 -9.07 -22.12 -3.66
N PHE A 100 -10.39 -22.07 -3.51
CA PHE A 100 -11.06 -20.88 -3.01
C PHE A 100 -10.63 -20.55 -1.58
N GLN A 101 -10.53 -21.55 -0.70
CA GLN A 101 -10.09 -21.35 0.68
C GLN A 101 -8.63 -20.90 0.78
N GLU A 102 -7.73 -21.47 -0.04
CA GLU A 102 -6.34 -21.03 -0.14
C GLU A 102 -6.27 -19.55 -0.53
N VAL A 103 -7.03 -19.14 -1.57
CA VAL A 103 -7.08 -17.73 -1.98
C VAL A 103 -7.60 -16.83 -0.87
N VAL A 104 -8.68 -17.21 -0.18
CA VAL A 104 -9.22 -16.40 0.92
C VAL A 104 -8.19 -16.23 2.05
N GLU A 105 -7.44 -17.29 2.39
CA GLU A 105 -6.36 -17.21 3.38
C GLU A 105 -5.24 -16.27 2.93
N ASP A 106 -4.81 -16.37 1.66
CA ASP A 106 -3.80 -15.50 1.08
C ASP A 106 -4.26 -14.03 1.10
N LEU A 107 -5.49 -13.74 0.67
CA LEU A 107 -6.05 -12.38 0.69
C LEU A 107 -6.13 -11.81 2.11
N ASN A 108 -6.45 -12.63 3.12
CA ASN A 108 -6.43 -12.21 4.53
C ASN A 108 -5.01 -11.86 5.01
N ASN A 109 -3.99 -12.62 4.60
CA ASN A 109 -2.60 -12.36 4.94
C ASN A 109 -2.08 -11.07 4.29
N ILE A 110 -2.44 -10.85 3.02
CA ILE A 110 -2.14 -9.63 2.28
C ILE A 110 -2.78 -8.42 2.95
N GLU A 111 -4.08 -8.50 3.27
CA GLU A 111 -4.79 -7.44 3.97
C GLU A 111 -4.14 -7.13 5.33
N GLY A 112 -3.77 -8.15 6.09
CA GLY A 112 -3.02 -7.97 7.34
C GLY A 112 -1.69 -7.24 7.16
N THR A 113 -0.98 -7.50 6.05
CA THR A 113 0.26 -6.77 5.71
C THR A 113 -0.02 -5.32 5.38
N LEU A 114 -1.06 -5.02 4.58
CA LEU A 114 -1.44 -3.64 4.24
C LEU A 114 -1.91 -2.86 5.48
N GLN A 115 -2.59 -3.51 6.42
CA GLN A 115 -2.97 -2.92 7.70
C GLN A 115 -1.75 -2.65 8.60
N ASP A 116 -0.81 -3.60 8.67
CA ASP A 116 0.43 -3.47 9.46
C ASP A 116 1.26 -2.26 9.03
N VAL A 117 1.35 -2.02 7.72
CA VAL A 117 2.07 -0.85 7.15
C VAL A 117 1.20 0.41 7.10
N SER A 118 -0.03 0.36 7.63
CA SER A 118 -0.99 1.46 7.60
C SER A 118 -1.20 2.04 6.20
N ALA A 119 -1.29 1.18 5.19
CA ALA A 119 -1.28 1.57 3.78
C ALA A 119 -2.33 2.63 3.45
N GLU A 120 -3.57 2.43 3.92
CA GLU A 120 -4.66 3.39 3.71
C GLU A 120 -4.38 4.78 4.30
N GLU A 121 -3.76 4.85 5.48
CA GLU A 121 -3.45 6.12 6.13
C GLU A 121 -2.31 6.84 5.42
N VAL A 122 -1.31 6.10 4.94
CA VAL A 122 -0.22 6.63 4.11
C VAL A 122 -0.76 7.17 2.79
N ILE A 123 -1.68 6.44 2.14
CA ILE A 123 -2.37 6.88 0.93
C ILE A 123 -3.14 8.17 1.19
N LYS A 124 -4.01 8.20 2.20
CA LYS A 124 -4.79 9.39 2.56
C LYS A 124 -3.89 10.59 2.89
N ALA A 125 -2.80 10.38 3.61
CA ALA A 125 -1.85 11.45 3.95
C ALA A 125 -1.14 12.01 2.72
N SER A 126 -0.85 11.18 1.71
CA SER A 126 -0.24 11.63 0.45
C SER A 126 -1.21 12.40 -0.46
N GLN A 127 -2.50 12.05 -0.39
CA GLN A 127 -3.57 12.66 -1.18
C GLN A 127 -4.17 13.89 -0.50
N ALA A 128 -3.93 14.07 0.81
CA ALA A 128 -4.33 15.27 1.51
C ALA A 128 -3.74 16.47 0.76
N PRO A 129 -4.56 17.42 0.30
CA PRO A 129 -4.01 18.68 -0.19
C PRO A 129 -3.15 19.23 0.95
N ASN A 130 -1.95 19.75 0.62
CA ASN A 130 -1.25 20.64 1.52
C ASN A 130 -2.20 21.80 1.81
N ASP A 131 -3.07 21.66 2.81
CA ASP A 131 -3.71 22.77 3.50
C ASP A 131 -2.57 23.45 4.24
N ASP A 132 -1.83 24.26 3.48
CA ASP A 132 -0.90 25.28 3.94
C ASP A 132 -1.66 26.43 4.62
N ASP A 133 -2.71 26.10 5.38
CA ASP A 133 -3.47 27.01 6.24
C ASP A 133 -2.92 26.99 7.67
N PHE A 134 -1.72 26.45 7.88
CA PHE A 134 -1.09 26.38 9.20
C PHE A 134 -0.28 27.63 9.58
N TYR A 135 -0.06 28.62 8.69
CA TYR A 135 0.58 29.90 9.08
C TYR A 135 0.13 31.11 8.23
N HIS A 136 -0.79 31.91 8.76
CA HIS A 136 -0.73 33.39 8.88
C HIS A 136 -2.11 33.92 9.27
N GLY A 137 -2.37 34.09 10.56
CA GLY A 137 -2.39 35.44 11.12
C GLY A 137 -3.22 35.44 12.40
N HIS A 138 -2.54 35.25 13.52
CA HIS A 138 -3.08 35.55 14.84
C HIS A 138 -3.17 37.08 14.92
N ASP A 139 -4.24 37.67 14.39
CA ASP A 139 -4.55 39.08 14.61
C ASP A 139 -5.08 39.24 16.06
N GLU A 140 -4.15 39.15 17.01
CA GLU A 140 -4.25 39.92 18.25
C GLU A 140 -4.08 41.41 17.88
N GLU A 141 -5.15 42.06 17.43
CA GLU A 141 -5.22 43.51 17.59
C GLU A 141 -5.69 43.82 19.01
N PHE A 142 -4.71 44.28 19.77
CA PHE A 142 -4.81 44.91 21.06
C PHE A 142 -5.89 45.98 21.08
N ASP A 143 -6.66 45.96 22.16
CA ASP A 143 -7.51 47.02 22.68
C ASP A 143 -6.70 48.34 22.76
N GLU A 144 -7.00 49.31 21.90
CA GLU A 144 -6.56 50.70 22.09
C GLU A 144 -7.67 51.47 22.82
N GLU A 145 -7.60 51.50 24.16
CA GLU A 145 -8.20 52.57 24.97
C GLU A 145 -7.27 53.80 25.05
N GLU A 146 -7.91 54.97 25.23
CA GLU A 146 -7.40 56.33 25.53
C GLU A 146 -6.98 57.18 24.30
N ASP A 147 -7.69 58.27 23.96
CA ASP A 147 -8.00 59.47 24.79
C ASP A 147 -9.34 60.13 24.42
#